data_AF-A0A9X0AE88-F1
#
_entry.id   AF-A0A9X0AE88-F1
#
_cell.length_a   1.000
_cell.length_b   1.000
_cell.length_c   1.000
_cell.angle_alpha   90.00
_cell.angle_beta   90.00
_cell.angle_gamma   90.00
#
_symmetry.space_group_name_H-M   'P 1'
#
loop_
_entity.id
_entity.type
_entity.pdbx_description
1 polymer ?
#
loop_
_entity_poly.entity_id
_entity_poly.type
_entity_poly.pdbx_seq_one_letter_code
_entity_poly.pdbx_strand_id
1 'polypeptide(L)'
;MAQPEKPDNRWDWSDRVVKILGDGNVDEAARKKLGTLFAELEADVEAHVNEEIDESFLEVEKLRKESAERAAKQKALEEAGEGVFEAQLERKRKKKFFKEVGIPTAQHLRAIRQATVPIRHNKWRKHNAGITSQNIKIIGLLGQGGFGAVYLIENTDTKVQYAMKFQGLRVDDDVEWVKKPELTGAPTPPITPSSEASKLSERIMKQRHLLTKRFNETKCYLRYIRSGHPFICNLEAFFDHRGGGPIFSIEEDIAHGHIFEYCDWGTLEDIVRKYYETPRYGVRRRGDIRSHSRPPGMPIKYKHAAIPEAFIWHVYLQLMDGLSFLHGDHELNKQDEFHRRNQVVCVDIKLDNIFLKDSGVPNTYPTVKIGDFGEAMFVPYGETRWSELGTGVCAPPDEPWFSAKYDVWCAGIALYIMTHSGRQPNRTDKMLNEKEDLRMKPRWTGPDPHLSQVLCRELQRPREMDVKKRWTAIQIVNRIKPMAEPRIRSMYRELQDWAKPDLSADKFEDGYLEWIQEGGVISDSEEDGEDDDGEDNEDDEDAGGGAGDDGKDTDVPGPPGAPISKKQSSKKQREERSKRRREEEEQEKENLPPARSSKRRLISSLK
;
A
#
# COMPACT_ATOMS: atom_id res chain seq x y z
N MET A 1 -50.62 -18.55 -71.87
CA MET A 1 -50.70 -18.38 -70.41
C MET A 1 -51.27 -19.66 -69.85
N ALA A 2 -50.43 -20.50 -69.21
CA ALA A 2 -50.89 -21.69 -68.51
C ALA A 2 -51.61 -21.25 -67.23
N GLN A 3 -52.79 -21.80 -66.95
CA GLN A 3 -53.45 -21.59 -65.66
C GLN A 3 -52.59 -22.20 -64.55
N PRO A 4 -52.39 -21.52 -63.41
CA PRO A 4 -51.68 -22.11 -62.28
C PRO A 4 -52.44 -23.36 -61.82
N GLU A 5 -51.71 -24.46 -61.64
CA GLU A 5 -52.23 -25.67 -60.99
C GLU A 5 -52.80 -25.27 -59.64
N LYS A 6 -54.05 -25.70 -59.35
CA LYS A 6 -54.68 -25.44 -58.06
C LYS A 6 -53.82 -26.09 -56.98
N PRO A 7 -53.53 -25.39 -55.87
CA PRO A 7 -52.86 -26.02 -54.74
C PRO A 7 -53.71 -27.21 -54.27
N ASP A 8 -53.08 -28.37 -54.10
CA ASP A 8 -53.72 -29.55 -53.53
C ASP A 8 -54.27 -29.18 -52.15
N ASN A 9 -55.61 -29.07 -52.04
CA ASN A 9 -56.27 -28.95 -50.74
C ASN A 9 -55.88 -30.19 -49.94
N ARG A 10 -55.08 -29.97 -48.90
CA ARG A 10 -54.48 -31.02 -48.06
C ARG A 10 -55.54 -31.88 -47.38
N TRP A 11 -56.74 -31.33 -47.23
CA TRP A 11 -57.89 -31.90 -46.55
C TRP A 11 -58.99 -32.32 -47.51
N ASP A 12 -58.75 -32.32 -48.83
CA ASP A 12 -59.71 -32.83 -49.79
C ASP A 12 -59.67 -34.37 -49.78
N TRP A 13 -60.49 -34.93 -48.90
CA TRP A 13 -60.68 -36.37 -48.79
C TRP A 13 -61.84 -36.86 -49.67
N SER A 14 -62.35 -36.05 -50.61
CA SER A 14 -63.53 -36.36 -51.42
C SER A 14 -63.41 -37.73 -52.09
N ASP A 15 -62.26 -38.01 -52.73
CA ASP A 15 -62.04 -39.30 -53.39
C ASP A 15 -62.04 -40.49 -52.42
N ARG A 16 -61.57 -40.27 -51.18
CA ARG A 16 -61.56 -41.30 -50.14
C ARG A 16 -62.97 -41.57 -49.62
N VAL A 17 -63.78 -40.52 -49.46
CA VAL A 17 -65.20 -40.62 -49.08
C VAL A 17 -66.01 -41.31 -50.18
N VAL A 18 -65.78 -40.95 -51.45
CA VAL A 18 -66.46 -41.55 -52.59
C VAL A 18 -66.11 -43.03 -52.73
N LYS A 19 -64.84 -43.39 -52.52
CA LYS A 19 -64.39 -44.78 -52.51
C LYS A 19 -65.08 -45.63 -51.43
N ILE A 20 -65.42 -45.03 -50.29
CA ILE A 20 -66.14 -45.71 -49.19
C ILE A 20 -67.63 -45.90 -49.55
N LEU A 21 -68.26 -44.92 -50.21
CA LEU A 21 -69.68 -44.96 -50.57
C LEU A 21 -69.97 -45.79 -51.84
N GLY A 22 -68.94 -46.10 -52.62
CA GLY A 22 -68.99 -46.88 -53.85
C GLY A 22 -69.27 -45.99 -55.07
N ASP A 23 -68.42 -46.09 -56.09
CA ASP A 23 -68.39 -45.17 -57.25
C ASP A 23 -69.71 -45.10 -58.03
N GLY A 24 -70.55 -46.14 -57.98
CA GLY A 24 -71.85 -46.17 -58.66
C GLY A 24 -72.98 -45.40 -57.95
N ASN A 25 -72.77 -44.99 -56.69
CA ASN A 25 -73.80 -44.37 -55.84
C ASN A 25 -73.58 -42.87 -55.62
N VAL A 26 -72.44 -42.32 -56.05
CA VAL A 26 -72.12 -40.90 -55.88
C VAL A 26 -72.05 -40.26 -57.25
N ASP A 27 -73.12 -39.57 -57.62
CA ASP A 27 -73.15 -38.82 -58.86
C ASP A 27 -72.17 -37.63 -58.84
N GLU A 28 -71.91 -37.08 -60.02
CA GLU A 28 -70.93 -36.02 -60.19
C GLU A 28 -71.32 -34.74 -59.43
N ALA A 29 -72.62 -34.52 -59.20
CA ALA A 29 -73.12 -33.41 -58.40
C ALA A 29 -72.76 -33.59 -56.91
N ALA A 30 -72.87 -34.80 -56.36
CA ALA A 30 -72.48 -35.11 -55.00
C ALA A 30 -70.95 -35.03 -54.79
N ARG A 31 -70.14 -35.49 -55.75
CA ARG A 31 -68.67 -35.31 -55.70
C ARG A 31 -68.28 -33.84 -55.66
N LYS A 32 -68.89 -33.02 -56.53
CA LYS A 32 -68.64 -31.58 -56.58
C LYS A 32 -69.02 -30.92 -55.26
N LYS A 33 -70.13 -31.33 -54.64
CA LYS A 33 -70.59 -30.79 -53.36
C LYS A 33 -69.69 -31.18 -52.19
N LEU A 34 -69.15 -32.40 -52.17
CA LEU A 34 -68.14 -32.81 -51.20
C LEU A 34 -66.85 -31.99 -51.33
N GLY A 35 -66.36 -31.81 -52.56
CA GLY A 35 -65.19 -30.96 -52.81
C GLY A 35 -65.41 -29.51 -52.35
N THR A 36 -66.61 -28.95 -52.56
CA THR A 36 -66.95 -27.63 -52.03
C THR A 36 -66.96 -27.61 -50.50
N LEU A 37 -67.55 -28.61 -49.84
CA LEU A 37 -67.59 -28.69 -48.38
C LEU A 37 -66.20 -28.81 -47.75
N PHE A 38 -65.29 -29.59 -48.35
CA PHE A 38 -63.91 -29.69 -47.85
C PHE A 38 -63.08 -28.43 -48.12
N ALA A 39 -63.37 -27.71 -49.20
CA ALA A 39 -62.76 -26.40 -49.45
C ALA A 39 -63.26 -25.33 -48.46
N GLU A 40 -64.55 -25.34 -48.13
CA GLU A 40 -65.13 -24.47 -47.09
C GLU A 40 -64.55 -24.80 -45.71
N LEU A 41 -64.42 -26.09 -45.37
CA LEU A 41 -63.81 -26.53 -44.12
C LEU A 41 -62.34 -26.14 -44.00
N GLU A 42 -61.55 -26.28 -45.07
CA GLU A 42 -60.14 -25.84 -45.08
C GLU A 42 -60.04 -24.32 -44.87
N ALA A 43 -60.89 -23.55 -45.55
CA ALA A 43 -60.93 -22.10 -45.39
C ALA A 43 -61.31 -21.68 -43.95
N ASP A 44 -62.29 -22.35 -43.32
CA ASP A 44 -62.70 -22.07 -41.94
C ASP A 44 -61.60 -22.45 -40.94
N VAL A 45 -60.93 -23.60 -41.14
CA VAL A 45 -59.81 -24.03 -40.28
C VAL A 45 -58.60 -23.10 -40.44
N GLU A 46 -58.25 -22.71 -41.66
CA GLU A 46 -57.16 -21.75 -41.88
C GLU A 46 -57.48 -20.38 -41.29
N ALA A 47 -58.72 -19.89 -41.42
CA ALA A 47 -59.15 -18.64 -40.81
C ALA A 47 -59.02 -18.69 -39.28
N HIS A 48 -59.51 -19.76 -38.65
CA HIS A 48 -59.48 -19.90 -37.20
C HIS A 48 -58.05 -20.06 -36.65
N VAL A 49 -57.22 -20.86 -37.32
CA VAL A 49 -55.81 -21.06 -36.93
C VAL A 49 -55.01 -19.77 -37.11
N ASN A 50 -55.25 -19.00 -38.17
CA ASN A 50 -54.57 -17.72 -38.36
C ASN A 50 -55.00 -16.67 -37.32
N GLU A 51 -56.27 -16.66 -36.91
CA GLU A 51 -56.79 -15.76 -35.87
C GLU A 51 -56.17 -16.08 -34.49
N GLU A 52 -56.11 -17.36 -34.11
CA GLU A 52 -55.43 -17.78 -32.87
C GLU A 52 -53.91 -17.49 -32.89
N ILE A 53 -53.26 -17.67 -34.06
CA ILE A 53 -51.84 -17.36 -34.22
C ILE A 53 -51.61 -15.85 -34.08
N ASP A 54 -52.43 -15.00 -34.70
CA ASP A 54 -52.30 -13.55 -34.63
C ASP A 54 -52.54 -13.01 -33.21
N GLU A 55 -53.53 -13.54 -32.50
CA GLU A 55 -53.76 -13.20 -31.08
C GLU A 55 -52.58 -13.62 -30.20
N SER A 56 -52.05 -14.83 -30.39
CA SER A 56 -50.87 -15.32 -29.64
C SER A 56 -49.61 -14.50 -29.93
N PHE A 57 -49.42 -14.03 -31.18
CA PHE A 57 -48.29 -13.19 -31.57
C PHE A 57 -48.37 -11.81 -30.92
N LEU A 58 -49.57 -11.21 -30.89
CA LEU A 58 -49.82 -9.92 -30.21
C LEU A 58 -49.56 -10.01 -28.70
N GLU A 59 -49.99 -11.11 -28.06
CA GLU A 59 -49.77 -11.33 -26.64
C GLU A 59 -48.28 -11.53 -26.32
N VAL A 60 -47.55 -12.29 -27.14
CA VAL A 60 -46.10 -12.49 -27.00
C VAL A 60 -45.32 -11.19 -27.23
N GLU A 61 -45.70 -10.35 -28.20
CA GLU A 61 -45.08 -9.04 -28.39
C GLU A 61 -45.34 -8.11 -27.21
N LYS A 62 -46.55 -8.11 -26.66
CA LYS A 62 -46.91 -7.32 -25.48
C LYS A 62 -46.08 -7.74 -24.26
N LEU A 63 -45.98 -9.04 -23.98
CA LEU A 63 -45.16 -9.58 -22.90
C LEU A 63 -43.67 -9.27 -23.08
N ARG A 64 -43.16 -9.30 -24.32
CA ARG A 64 -41.77 -8.91 -24.62
C ARG A 64 -41.51 -7.43 -24.36
N LYS A 65 -42.44 -6.55 -24.73
CA LYS A 65 -42.34 -5.11 -24.44
C LYS A 65 -42.39 -4.84 -22.95
N GLU A 66 -43.33 -5.44 -22.22
CA GLU A 66 -43.44 -5.29 -20.76
C GLU A 66 -42.21 -5.83 -20.02
N SER A 67 -41.67 -6.97 -20.47
CA SER A 67 -40.42 -7.53 -19.91
C SER A 67 -39.21 -6.64 -20.19
N ALA A 68 -39.10 -6.07 -21.39
CA ALA A 68 -38.04 -5.13 -21.73
C ALA A 68 -38.14 -3.83 -20.91
N GLU A 69 -39.35 -3.31 -20.67
CA GLU A 69 -39.58 -2.14 -19.84
C GLU A 69 -39.25 -2.39 -18.36
N ARG A 70 -39.60 -3.57 -17.82
CA ARG A 70 -39.21 -3.96 -16.45
C ARG A 70 -37.70 -4.09 -16.32
N ALA A 71 -37.03 -4.72 -17.29
CA ALA A 71 -35.58 -4.83 -17.30
C ALA A 71 -34.89 -3.45 -17.40
N ALA A 72 -35.44 -2.54 -18.21
CA ALA A 72 -34.93 -1.17 -18.33
C ALA A 72 -35.11 -0.36 -17.04
N LYS A 73 -36.28 -0.47 -16.38
CA LYS A 73 -36.54 0.18 -15.08
C LYS A 73 -35.63 -0.35 -13.98
N GLN A 74 -35.45 -1.67 -13.90
CA GLN A 74 -34.57 -2.28 -12.90
C GLN A 74 -33.11 -1.88 -13.11
N LYS A 75 -32.64 -1.86 -14.36
CA LYS A 75 -31.29 -1.39 -14.70
C LYS A 75 -31.09 0.09 -14.34
N ALA A 76 -32.08 0.95 -14.59
CA ALA A 76 -32.01 2.35 -14.20
C ALA A 76 -31.98 2.55 -12.68
N LEU A 77 -32.70 1.71 -11.92
CA LEU A 77 -32.69 1.74 -10.45
C LEU A 77 -31.33 1.28 -9.88
N GLU A 78 -30.74 0.24 -10.48
CA GLU A 78 -29.41 -0.26 -10.11
C GLU A 78 -28.32 0.78 -10.42
N GLU A 79 -28.35 1.41 -11.60
CA GLU A 79 -27.40 2.47 -11.99
C GLU A 79 -27.54 3.73 -11.10
N ALA A 80 -28.76 4.08 -10.67
CA ALA A 80 -29.00 5.18 -9.74
C ALA A 80 -28.50 4.86 -8.32
N GLY A 81 -28.73 3.64 -7.82
CA GLY A 81 -28.27 3.20 -6.51
C GLY A 81 -26.74 3.07 -6.41
N GLU A 82 -26.08 2.56 -7.45
CA GLU A 82 -24.62 2.47 -7.53
C GLU A 82 -23.97 3.87 -7.51
N GLY A 83 -24.53 4.83 -8.24
CA GLY A 83 -24.00 6.21 -8.29
C GLY A 83 -24.07 6.93 -6.93
N VAL A 84 -25.16 6.76 -6.18
CA VAL A 84 -25.31 7.34 -4.84
C VAL A 84 -24.33 6.70 -3.85
N PHE A 85 -24.19 5.37 -3.89
CA PHE A 85 -23.24 4.66 -3.03
C PHE A 85 -21.79 5.04 -3.30
N GLU A 86 -21.38 5.15 -4.57
CA GLU A 86 -20.04 5.60 -4.95
C GLU A 86 -19.76 7.04 -4.48
N ALA A 87 -20.72 7.95 -4.66
CA ALA A 87 -20.61 9.33 -4.19
C ALA A 87 -20.48 9.43 -2.65
N GLN A 88 -21.28 8.66 -1.90
CA GLN A 88 -21.17 8.59 -0.45
C GLN A 88 -19.81 8.03 0.00
N LEU A 89 -19.32 6.99 -0.67
CA LEU A 89 -18.02 6.40 -0.37
C LEU A 89 -16.87 7.38 -0.66
N GLU A 90 -16.95 8.11 -1.78
CA GLU A 90 -16.00 9.14 -2.14
C GLU A 90 -16.00 10.29 -1.11
N ARG A 91 -17.18 10.72 -0.65
CA ARG A 91 -17.32 11.74 0.38
C ARG A 91 -16.73 11.29 1.72
N LYS A 92 -16.99 10.05 2.15
CA LYS A 92 -16.36 9.45 3.35
C LYS A 92 -14.84 9.39 3.22
N ARG A 93 -14.32 9.02 2.03
CA ARG A 93 -12.87 9.02 1.75
C ARG A 93 -12.28 10.43 1.83
N LYS A 94 -12.91 11.44 1.22
CA LYS A 94 -12.49 12.85 1.28
C LYS A 94 -12.49 13.38 2.72
N LYS A 95 -13.54 13.11 3.50
CA LYS A 95 -13.65 13.50 4.92
C LYS A 95 -12.55 12.83 5.77
N LYS A 96 -12.28 11.54 5.53
CA LYS A 96 -11.18 10.81 6.17
C LYS A 96 -9.81 11.39 5.80
N PHE A 97 -9.55 11.59 4.51
CA PHE A 97 -8.30 12.17 4.00
C PHE A 97 -8.05 13.58 4.56
N PHE A 98 -9.06 14.44 4.59
CA PHE A 98 -8.97 15.77 5.19
C PHE A 98 -8.58 15.71 6.67
N LYS A 99 -9.23 14.85 7.46
CA LYS A 99 -8.97 14.73 8.90
C LYS A 99 -7.61 14.09 9.21
N GLU A 100 -7.27 13.00 8.51
CA GLU A 100 -6.10 12.17 8.81
C GLU A 100 -4.83 12.60 8.09
N VAL A 101 -4.94 13.35 7.00
CA VAL A 101 -3.80 13.77 6.16
C VAL A 101 -3.76 15.29 5.99
N GLY A 102 -4.87 15.90 5.55
CA GLY A 102 -4.93 17.33 5.24
C GLY A 102 -4.58 18.23 6.43
N ILE A 103 -5.31 18.08 7.55
CA ILE A 103 -5.08 18.85 8.78
C ILE A 103 -3.64 18.67 9.31
N PRO A 104 -3.12 17.44 9.50
CA PRO A 104 -1.73 17.25 9.92
C PRO A 104 -0.71 17.92 9.01
N THR A 105 -0.89 17.79 7.70
CA THR A 105 0.04 18.34 6.72
C THR A 105 0.07 19.86 6.77
N ALA A 106 -1.11 20.49 6.84
CA ALA A 106 -1.25 21.94 6.97
C ALA A 106 -0.60 22.46 8.26
N GLN A 107 -0.74 21.73 9.37
CA GLN A 107 -0.09 22.06 10.64
C GLN A 107 1.43 21.94 10.56
N HIS A 108 1.96 20.87 9.95
CA HIS A 108 3.40 20.72 9.72
C HIS A 108 3.96 21.88 8.89
N LEU A 109 3.30 22.23 7.79
CA LEU A 109 3.72 23.34 6.94
C LEU A 109 3.72 24.67 7.69
N ARG A 110 2.68 24.92 8.51
CA ARG A 110 2.61 26.12 9.37
C ARG A 110 3.77 26.14 10.36
N ALA A 111 4.03 25.02 11.01
CA ALA A 111 5.10 24.90 11.99
C ALA A 111 6.49 25.08 11.35
N ILE A 112 6.73 24.57 10.15
CA ILE A 112 7.95 24.84 9.37
C ILE A 112 8.10 26.34 9.11
N ARG A 113 7.06 27.00 8.61
CA ARG A 113 7.07 28.44 8.26
C ARG A 113 7.31 29.33 9.47
N GLN A 114 6.82 28.93 10.64
CA GLN A 114 6.95 29.66 11.90
C GLN A 114 8.21 29.28 12.69
N ALA A 115 8.88 28.18 12.35
CA ALA A 115 10.05 27.71 13.07
C ALA A 115 11.19 28.74 12.96
N THR A 116 11.73 29.11 14.12
CA THR A 116 12.93 29.96 14.21
C THR A 116 14.22 29.18 13.92
N VAL A 117 14.17 27.84 14.00
CA VAL A 117 15.32 26.97 13.72
C VAL A 117 15.49 26.86 12.20
N PRO A 118 16.67 27.24 11.66
CA PRO A 118 16.90 27.19 10.23
C PRO A 118 16.96 25.75 9.72
N ILE A 119 16.51 25.55 8.49
CA ILE A 119 16.75 24.32 7.74
C ILE A 119 18.26 24.19 7.52
N ARG A 120 18.84 23.07 7.98
CA ARG A 120 20.28 22.82 7.87
C ARG A 120 20.54 21.99 6.62
N HIS A 121 21.34 22.52 5.72
CA HIS A 121 21.75 21.80 4.51
C HIS A 121 22.85 20.80 4.82
N ASN A 122 22.86 19.69 4.07
CA ASN A 122 23.98 18.80 4.07
C ASN A 122 25.20 19.49 3.43
N LYS A 123 26.10 19.98 4.29
CA LYS A 123 27.30 20.74 3.89
C LYS A 123 28.26 20.03 2.94
N TRP A 124 28.13 18.71 2.80
CA TRP A 124 28.97 17.91 1.91
C TRP A 124 28.43 17.85 0.47
N ARG A 125 27.17 18.24 0.26
CA ARG A 125 26.55 18.30 -1.07
C ARG A 125 27.14 19.46 -1.85
N LYS A 126 27.56 19.19 -3.10
CA LYS A 126 28.08 20.22 -4.01
C LYS A 126 27.02 21.26 -4.38
N HIS A 127 25.80 20.79 -4.60
CA HIS A 127 24.65 21.64 -4.91
C HIS A 127 23.86 21.86 -3.64
N ASN A 128 23.78 23.12 -3.20
CA ASN A 128 22.84 23.49 -2.15
C ASN A 128 21.44 23.49 -2.74
N ALA A 129 20.52 22.71 -2.17
CA ALA A 129 19.13 22.64 -2.60
C ALA A 129 18.37 23.98 -2.43
N GLY A 130 18.93 24.95 -1.69
CA GLY A 130 18.35 26.29 -1.54
C GLY A 130 17.02 26.29 -0.78
N ILE A 131 16.70 25.20 -0.09
CA ILE A 131 15.45 25.02 0.64
C ILE A 131 15.47 25.81 1.95
N THR A 132 14.45 26.62 2.17
CA THR A 132 14.21 27.45 3.34
C THR A 132 12.81 27.18 3.89
N SER A 133 12.49 27.68 5.08
CA SER A 133 11.14 27.55 5.63
C SER A 133 10.06 28.28 4.82
N GLN A 134 10.46 29.23 3.96
CA GLN A 134 9.54 30.06 3.18
C GLN A 134 9.28 29.52 1.77
N ASN A 135 10.23 28.80 1.18
CA ASN A 135 10.12 28.31 -0.20
C ASN A 135 9.77 26.82 -0.29
N ILE A 136 9.28 26.20 0.79
CA ILE A 136 8.72 24.84 0.76
C ILE A 136 7.23 24.90 0.44
N LYS A 137 6.84 24.21 -0.64
CA LYS A 137 5.45 23.84 -0.93
C LYS A 137 5.29 22.33 -0.78
N ILE A 138 4.31 21.88 0.01
CA ILE A 138 3.95 20.45 0.05
C ILE A 138 2.95 20.17 -1.07
N ILE A 139 3.30 19.26 -1.97
CA ILE A 139 2.51 18.91 -3.15
C ILE A 139 1.62 17.69 -2.89
N GLY A 140 2.07 16.74 -2.08
CA GLY A 140 1.33 15.51 -1.85
C GLY A 140 1.93 14.62 -0.78
N LEU A 141 1.23 13.53 -0.46
CA LEU A 141 1.69 12.48 0.44
C LEU A 141 2.33 11.36 -0.39
N LEU A 142 3.56 10.97 -0.09
CA LEU A 142 4.23 9.83 -0.75
C LEU A 142 4.04 8.53 0.03
N GLY A 143 3.84 8.62 1.34
CA GLY A 143 3.58 7.45 2.18
C GLY A 143 3.44 7.82 3.65
N GLN A 144 2.75 6.97 4.41
CA GLN A 144 2.56 7.14 5.85
C GLN A 144 2.70 5.79 6.54
N GLY A 145 3.37 5.79 7.70
CA GLY A 145 3.58 4.58 8.48
C GLY A 145 3.72 4.89 9.97
N GLY A 146 3.99 3.86 10.77
CA GLY A 146 4.03 3.97 12.24
C GLY A 146 5.09 4.93 12.79
N PHE A 147 6.06 5.34 11.98
CA PHE A 147 7.15 6.25 12.36
C PHE A 147 6.94 7.68 11.87
N GLY A 148 5.93 7.94 11.04
CA GLY A 148 5.64 9.26 10.50
C GLY A 148 5.16 9.22 9.05
N ALA A 149 5.36 10.33 8.34
CA ALA A 149 4.86 10.54 6.99
C ALA A 149 5.97 11.06 6.06
N VAL A 150 5.87 10.74 4.77
CA VAL A 150 6.76 11.23 3.73
C VAL A 150 5.94 12.04 2.75
N TYR A 151 6.36 13.27 2.49
CA TYR A 151 5.67 14.21 1.62
C TYR A 151 6.49 14.49 0.36
N LEU A 152 5.80 14.68 -0.76
CA LEU A 152 6.39 15.30 -1.93
C LEU A 152 6.39 16.82 -1.71
N ILE A 153 7.56 17.44 -1.78
CA ILE A 153 7.70 18.89 -1.68
C ILE A 153 8.34 19.47 -2.93
N GLU A 154 8.07 20.73 -3.19
CA GLU A 154 8.72 21.54 -4.21
C GLU A 154 9.37 22.75 -3.56
N ASN A 155 10.60 23.04 -3.99
CA ASN A 155 11.20 24.35 -3.76
C ASN A 155 10.55 25.35 -4.72
N THR A 156 9.78 26.30 -4.20
CA THR A 156 8.99 27.24 -5.02
C THR A 156 9.85 28.13 -5.93
N ASP A 157 11.11 28.37 -5.55
CA ASP A 157 12.04 29.24 -6.27
C ASP A 157 12.68 28.52 -7.45
N THR A 158 13.01 27.23 -7.28
CA THR A 158 13.75 26.45 -8.29
C THR A 158 12.88 25.44 -9.04
N LYS A 159 11.66 25.19 -8.57
CA LYS A 159 10.74 24.15 -9.07
C LYS A 159 11.28 22.72 -8.96
N VAL A 160 12.35 22.52 -8.19
CA VAL A 160 12.91 21.18 -7.95
C VAL A 160 12.11 20.48 -6.85
N GLN A 161 11.81 19.21 -7.08
CA GLN A 161 11.05 18.37 -6.16
C GLN A 161 11.96 17.54 -5.25
N TYR A 162 11.51 17.33 -4.01
CA TYR A 162 12.20 16.58 -2.97
C TYR A 162 11.21 15.70 -2.18
N ALA A 163 11.72 14.67 -1.51
CA ALA A 163 10.94 13.88 -0.57
C ALA A 163 11.25 14.35 0.86
N MET A 164 10.24 14.78 1.61
CA MET A 164 10.37 15.24 2.98
C MET A 164 9.77 14.21 3.95
N LYS A 165 10.64 13.51 4.68
CA LYS A 165 10.26 12.56 5.73
C LYS A 165 10.13 13.29 7.05
N PHE A 166 8.95 13.21 7.64
CA PHE A 166 8.66 13.69 8.98
C PHE A 166 8.52 12.52 9.94
N GLN A 167 9.31 12.55 11.02
CA GLN A 167 9.28 11.53 12.06
C GLN A 167 8.79 12.13 13.38
N GLY A 168 7.65 11.64 13.87
CA GLY A 168 7.08 11.94 15.18
C GLY A 168 7.66 11.05 16.29
N LEU A 169 7.44 11.41 17.56
CA LEU A 169 7.72 10.52 18.69
C LEU A 169 6.50 9.58 18.84
N ARG A 170 6.70 8.25 18.91
CA ARG A 170 5.61 7.33 19.24
C ARG A 170 5.27 7.44 20.72
N VAL A 171 3.99 7.24 21.02
CA VAL A 171 3.52 6.73 22.30
C VAL A 171 3.43 5.20 22.17
N ASP A 172 4.20 4.52 23.02
CA ASP A 172 4.13 3.11 23.46
C ASP A 172 3.70 2.01 22.46
N ASP A 173 4.67 1.15 22.07
CA ASP A 173 4.40 -0.27 21.80
C ASP A 173 5.13 -1.11 22.88
N ASP A 174 4.38 -1.94 23.59
CA ASP A 174 4.90 -2.86 24.60
C ASP A 174 5.42 -4.14 23.94
N VAL A 175 6.74 -4.19 23.68
CA VAL A 175 7.42 -5.40 23.23
C VAL A 175 8.49 -5.77 24.27
N GLU A 176 8.34 -6.95 24.85
CA GLU A 176 9.23 -7.53 25.84
C GLU A 176 10.55 -7.98 25.17
N TRP A 177 11.69 -7.46 25.62
CA TRP A 177 13.00 -7.69 24.98
C TRP A 177 13.66 -9.00 25.44
N VAL A 178 14.33 -9.69 24.50
CA VAL A 178 15.07 -10.94 24.77
C VAL A 178 16.44 -10.62 25.42
N LYS A 179 16.97 -11.53 26.24
CA LYS A 179 18.28 -11.33 26.90
C LYS A 179 19.43 -11.38 25.89
N LYS A 180 20.24 -10.31 25.87
CA LYS A 180 21.50 -10.20 25.11
C LYS A 180 22.47 -11.35 25.42
N PRO A 181 23.12 -11.98 24.42
CA PRO A 181 24.14 -13.00 24.66
C PRO A 181 25.45 -12.43 25.24
N GLU A 182 26.24 -13.27 25.92
CA GLU A 182 27.49 -12.88 26.60
C GLU A 182 28.60 -12.43 25.63
N LEU A 183 28.58 -12.90 24.38
CA LEU A 183 29.51 -12.49 23.32
C LEU A 183 28.80 -11.52 22.36
N THR A 184 29.18 -10.25 22.36
CA THR A 184 28.41 -9.18 21.68
C THR A 184 29.05 -8.64 20.40
N GLY A 185 30.12 -9.29 19.93
CA GLY A 185 30.86 -8.90 18.73
C GLY A 185 31.75 -7.69 18.93
N ALA A 186 32.07 -7.03 17.82
CA ALA A 186 32.83 -5.79 17.80
C ALA A 186 32.26 -4.77 18.81
N PRO A 187 33.04 -4.29 19.79
CA PRO A 187 32.55 -3.29 20.74
C PRO A 187 32.18 -2.01 19.99
N THR A 188 31.08 -1.37 20.39
CA THR A 188 30.78 -0.02 19.89
C THR A 188 31.86 0.90 20.42
N PRO A 189 32.61 1.63 19.57
CA PRO A 189 33.55 2.61 20.08
C PRO A 189 32.78 3.60 20.98
N PRO A 190 33.20 3.82 22.24
CA PRO A 190 32.48 4.68 23.15
C PRO A 190 32.45 6.10 22.59
N ILE A 191 31.25 6.68 22.57
CA ILE A 191 31.01 7.95 21.87
C ILE A 191 31.21 9.14 22.84
N THR A 192 31.13 8.92 24.17
CA THR A 192 31.47 9.86 25.26
C THR A 192 31.68 9.10 26.59
N PRO A 193 32.36 9.68 27.61
CA PRO A 193 32.73 9.01 28.88
C PRO A 193 31.60 8.57 29.82
N SER A 194 30.32 8.78 29.50
CA SER A 194 29.19 8.46 30.37
C SER A 194 28.18 7.55 29.66
N SER A 195 28.52 6.28 29.51
CA SER A 195 27.54 5.26 29.12
C SER A 195 26.56 4.98 30.27
N GLU A 196 25.58 5.87 30.45
CA GLU A 196 24.39 5.72 31.33
C GLU A 196 23.41 4.63 30.86
N ALA A 197 23.75 3.90 29.79
CA ALA A 197 22.91 2.86 29.19
C ALA A 197 22.57 1.70 30.14
N SER A 198 23.20 1.64 31.31
CA SER A 198 23.00 0.58 32.31
C SER A 198 21.93 0.88 33.37
N LYS A 199 21.26 2.04 33.36
CA LYS A 199 20.37 2.47 34.48
C LYS A 199 19.11 3.23 34.06
N LEU A 200 18.37 2.79 33.05
CA LEU A 200 17.15 3.51 32.63
C LEU A 200 15.97 2.56 32.44
N SER A 201 14.79 3.06 32.77
CA SER A 201 13.52 2.35 32.60
C SER A 201 13.17 2.14 31.12
N GLU A 202 12.35 1.15 30.84
CA GLU A 202 11.96 0.72 29.49
C GLU A 202 11.38 1.86 28.64
N ARG A 203 10.53 2.71 29.22
CA ARG A 203 9.96 3.90 28.59
C ARG A 203 11.03 4.90 28.12
N ILE A 204 12.09 5.10 28.93
CA ILE A 204 13.20 5.99 28.59
C ILE A 204 14.07 5.38 27.48
N MET A 205 14.21 4.04 27.45
CA MET A 205 14.87 3.35 26.34
C MET A 205 14.11 3.47 25.01
N LYS A 206 12.77 3.35 25.02
CA LYS A 206 11.90 3.52 23.84
C LYS A 206 11.97 4.93 23.25
N GLN A 207 11.85 5.96 24.10
CA GLN A 207 12.03 7.36 23.67
C GLN A 207 13.44 7.64 23.14
N ARG A 208 14.47 7.04 23.77
CA ARG A 208 15.84 7.09 23.24
C ARG A 208 15.99 6.34 21.92
N HIS A 209 15.24 5.27 21.64
CA HIS A 209 15.38 4.51 20.39
C HIS A 209 14.94 5.30 19.16
N LEU A 210 13.83 6.05 19.21
CA LEU A 210 13.40 6.92 18.10
C LEU A 210 14.33 8.11 17.88
N LEU A 211 14.77 8.76 18.97
CA LEU A 211 15.82 9.77 18.90
C LEU A 211 17.13 9.17 18.36
N THR A 212 17.44 7.92 18.71
CA THR A 212 18.58 7.19 18.20
C THR A 212 18.42 6.92 16.71
N LYS A 213 17.26 6.44 16.21
CA LYS A 213 17.02 6.23 14.76
C LYS A 213 17.19 7.53 13.98
N ARG A 214 16.60 8.64 14.44
CA ARG A 214 16.76 9.97 13.82
C ARG A 214 18.22 10.41 13.78
N PHE A 215 18.89 10.33 14.92
CA PHE A 215 20.31 10.68 15.02
C PHE A 215 21.17 9.76 14.18
N ASN A 216 20.81 8.48 14.09
CA ASN A 216 21.51 7.45 13.35
C ASN A 216 21.39 7.66 11.85
N GLU A 217 20.19 7.96 11.34
CA GLU A 217 19.93 8.29 9.94
C GLU A 217 20.71 9.56 9.54
N THR A 218 20.55 10.66 10.30
CA THR A 218 21.30 11.91 10.06
C THR A 218 22.81 11.69 10.15
N LYS A 219 23.29 10.91 11.13
CA LYS A 219 24.71 10.56 11.29
C LYS A 219 25.21 9.73 10.11
N CYS A 220 24.43 8.76 9.63
CA CYS A 220 24.77 7.94 8.47
C CYS A 220 25.07 8.85 7.27
N TYR A 221 24.15 9.75 6.97
CA TYR A 221 24.32 10.70 5.87
C TYR A 221 25.46 11.68 6.09
N LEU A 222 25.54 12.35 7.24
CA LEU A 222 26.53 13.42 7.44
C LEU A 222 27.95 12.93 7.72
N ARG A 223 28.14 11.68 8.17
CA ARG A 223 29.46 11.16 8.54
C ARG A 223 30.00 10.13 7.57
N TYR A 224 29.14 9.26 7.03
CA TYR A 224 29.56 8.08 6.28
C TYR A 224 29.27 8.20 4.78
N ILE A 225 28.13 8.79 4.39
CA ILE A 225 27.75 8.99 2.97
C ILE A 225 28.23 10.35 2.46
N ARG A 226 28.17 11.39 3.30
CA ARG A 226 28.63 12.77 3.08
C ARG A 226 28.18 13.37 1.76
N SER A 227 29.11 13.51 0.79
CA SER A 227 28.85 14.08 -0.53
C SER A 227 27.81 13.29 -1.34
N GLY A 228 27.62 12.02 -1.00
CA GLY A 228 26.66 11.13 -1.65
C GLY A 228 27.30 10.05 -2.49
N HIS A 229 26.44 9.17 -3.01
CA HIS A 229 26.77 8.15 -4.00
C HIS A 229 25.69 8.18 -5.10
N PRO A 230 26.02 7.89 -6.37
CA PRO A 230 25.01 7.81 -7.44
C PRO A 230 23.85 6.87 -7.11
N PHE A 231 24.14 5.77 -6.40
CA PHE A 231 23.17 4.73 -6.05
C PHE A 231 22.66 4.76 -4.59
N ILE A 232 22.80 5.90 -3.91
CA ILE A 232 22.22 6.14 -2.59
C ILE A 232 21.30 7.34 -2.69
N CYS A 233 20.12 7.26 -2.07
CA CYS A 233 19.19 8.37 -1.96
C CYS A 233 19.80 9.47 -1.09
N ASN A 234 20.10 10.63 -1.66
CA ASN A 234 20.88 11.65 -0.96
C ASN A 234 20.04 12.49 0.01
N LEU A 235 20.58 12.75 1.20
CA LEU A 235 20.07 13.75 2.14
C LEU A 235 20.53 15.15 1.72
N GLU A 236 19.59 16.03 1.40
CA GLU A 236 19.83 17.41 0.97
C GLU A 236 19.76 18.39 2.14
N ALA A 237 18.80 18.21 3.03
CA ALA A 237 18.63 19.06 4.20
C ALA A 237 17.92 18.33 5.35
N PHE A 238 18.00 18.89 6.55
CA PHE A 238 17.33 18.35 7.73
C PHE A 238 17.08 19.46 8.75
N PHE A 239 16.06 19.30 9.59
CA PHE A 239 15.69 20.29 10.60
C PHE A 239 14.99 19.66 11.78
N ASP A 240 15.07 20.35 12.91
CA ASP A 240 14.28 20.07 14.10
C ASP A 240 13.23 21.15 14.23
N HIS A 241 11.99 20.80 14.55
CA HIS A 241 10.99 21.78 14.93
C HIS A 241 10.30 21.38 16.23
N ARG A 242 10.00 22.37 17.05
CA ARG A 242 9.25 22.26 18.30
C ARG A 242 7.82 22.71 18.05
N GLY A 243 6.86 22.02 18.63
CA GLY A 243 5.44 22.40 18.53
C GLY A 243 4.71 21.66 17.42
N GLY A 244 4.80 20.33 17.41
CA GLY A 244 3.76 19.53 16.78
C GLY A 244 2.46 19.84 17.51
N GLY A 245 1.46 20.38 16.81
CA GLY A 245 0.14 20.65 17.38
C GLY A 245 -0.53 19.39 17.96
N PRO A 246 -1.82 19.45 18.30
CA PRO A 246 -2.54 18.39 19.05
C PRO A 246 -2.53 16.98 18.43
N ILE A 247 -1.95 16.80 17.25
CA ILE A 247 -1.84 15.56 16.48
C ILE A 247 -0.85 14.57 17.08
N PHE A 248 0.21 15.03 17.74
CA PHE A 248 1.13 14.13 18.45
C PHE A 248 0.70 13.84 19.89
N SER A 249 -0.50 14.26 20.29
CA SER A 249 -1.06 14.10 21.65
C SER A 249 -0.24 14.70 22.80
N ILE A 250 0.89 15.37 22.50
CA ILE A 250 1.80 15.97 23.47
C ILE A 250 2.33 17.28 22.87
N GLU A 251 1.93 18.42 23.43
CA GLU A 251 2.25 19.78 22.96
C GLU A 251 3.75 20.14 23.00
N GLU A 252 4.62 19.23 23.46
CA GLU A 252 6.05 19.47 23.73
C GLU A 252 7.02 18.70 22.81
N ASP A 253 6.53 17.85 21.91
CA ASP A 253 7.41 16.93 21.20
C ASP A 253 8.15 17.56 20.00
N ILE A 254 9.46 17.29 19.92
CA ILE A 254 10.33 17.66 18.80
C ILE A 254 10.09 16.66 17.67
N ALA A 255 9.62 17.16 16.52
CA ALA A 255 9.58 16.38 15.30
C ALA A 255 10.79 16.71 14.42
N HIS A 256 11.36 15.67 13.80
CA HIS A 256 12.54 15.78 12.94
C HIS A 256 12.12 15.63 11.49
N GLY A 257 12.58 16.56 10.65
CA GLY A 257 12.36 16.55 9.22
C GLY A 257 13.66 16.24 8.49
N HIS A 258 13.63 15.26 7.59
CA HIS A 258 14.69 15.00 6.62
C HIS A 258 14.18 15.30 5.22
N ILE A 259 15.00 15.94 4.40
CA ILE A 259 14.69 16.25 3.01
C ILE A 259 15.69 15.51 2.13
N PHE A 260 15.18 14.60 1.32
CA PHE A 260 15.93 13.74 0.42
C PHE A 260 15.70 14.14 -1.03
N GLU A 261 16.61 13.72 -1.92
CA GLU A 261 16.32 13.74 -3.34
C GLU A 261 15.05 12.94 -3.65
N TYR A 262 14.21 13.46 -4.54
CA TYR A 262 13.00 12.75 -4.94
C TYR A 262 13.31 11.65 -5.97
N CYS A 263 12.72 10.48 -5.77
CA CYS A 263 12.79 9.30 -6.62
C CYS A 263 11.42 9.09 -7.26
N ASP A 264 11.24 9.63 -8.45
CA ASP A 264 9.94 9.79 -9.11
C ASP A 264 9.36 8.49 -9.67
N TRP A 265 10.18 7.44 -9.81
CA TRP A 265 9.72 6.10 -10.18
C TRP A 265 9.29 5.24 -8.99
N GLY A 266 9.26 5.81 -7.78
CA GLY A 266 8.85 5.10 -6.57
C GLY A 266 9.87 4.08 -6.10
N THR A 267 9.39 2.95 -5.61
CA THR A 267 10.20 1.87 -5.05
C THR A 267 10.27 0.65 -5.98
N LEU A 268 11.20 -0.28 -5.73
CA LEU A 268 11.17 -1.57 -6.41
C LEU A 268 9.92 -2.39 -6.06
N GLU A 269 9.35 -2.18 -4.87
CA GLU A 269 8.10 -2.83 -4.48
C GLU A 269 6.96 -2.41 -5.41
N ASP A 270 6.87 -1.13 -5.76
CA ASP A 270 5.89 -0.63 -6.72
C ASP A 270 6.03 -1.31 -8.07
N ILE A 271 7.26 -1.43 -8.59
CA ILE A 271 7.50 -2.13 -9.86
C ILE A 271 7.05 -3.59 -9.77
N VAL A 272 7.47 -4.32 -8.74
CA VAL A 272 7.13 -5.74 -8.55
C VAL A 272 5.62 -5.92 -8.46
N ARG A 273 4.95 -5.14 -7.61
CA ARG A 273 3.50 -5.16 -7.40
C ARG A 273 2.74 -4.83 -8.68
N LYS A 274 3.12 -3.77 -9.39
CA LYS A 274 2.46 -3.39 -10.65
C LYS A 274 2.64 -4.47 -11.72
N TYR A 275 3.83 -5.05 -11.83
CA TYR A 275 4.09 -6.09 -12.82
C TYR A 275 3.37 -7.41 -12.51
N TYR A 276 3.25 -7.82 -11.25
CA TYR A 276 2.80 -9.17 -10.91
C TYR A 276 1.42 -9.25 -10.24
N GLU A 277 0.96 -8.19 -9.57
CA GLU A 277 -0.30 -8.20 -8.79
C GLU A 277 -1.44 -7.42 -9.43
N THR A 278 -1.15 -6.47 -10.32
CA THR A 278 -2.21 -5.72 -11.00
C THR A 278 -2.93 -6.64 -12.00
N PRO A 279 -4.23 -6.94 -11.83
CA PRO A 279 -4.99 -7.78 -12.74
C PRO A 279 -4.91 -7.21 -14.14
N ARG A 280 -4.56 -8.04 -15.12
CA ARG A 280 -4.45 -7.61 -16.50
C ARG A 280 -5.48 -8.33 -17.36
N TYR A 281 -5.97 -7.61 -18.36
CA TYR A 281 -6.96 -8.07 -19.35
C TYR A 281 -6.71 -9.51 -19.83
N GLY A 282 -7.57 -10.45 -19.45
CA GLY A 282 -7.46 -11.86 -19.85
C GLY A 282 -7.13 -12.83 -18.72
N VAL A 283 -6.83 -12.37 -17.50
CA VAL A 283 -6.79 -13.23 -16.31
C VAL A 283 -8.23 -13.52 -15.87
N ARG A 284 -8.74 -14.71 -16.22
CA ARG A 284 -9.99 -15.21 -15.64
C ARG A 284 -9.80 -15.38 -14.13
N ARG A 285 -10.43 -14.53 -13.30
CA ARG A 285 -10.74 -14.94 -11.93
C ARG A 285 -11.75 -16.08 -12.01
N ARG A 286 -11.59 -17.09 -11.14
CA ARG A 286 -12.56 -18.19 -11.01
C ARG A 286 -13.86 -17.58 -10.48
N GLY A 287 -14.84 -17.35 -11.36
CA GLY A 287 -16.12 -16.72 -11.02
C GLY A 287 -16.45 -15.43 -11.77
N ASP A 288 -15.50 -14.78 -12.45
CA ASP A 288 -15.79 -13.56 -13.24
C ASP A 288 -16.22 -13.90 -14.67
N ILE A 289 -17.50 -13.66 -14.98
CA ILE A 289 -18.09 -13.82 -16.32
C ILE A 289 -17.77 -12.61 -17.22
N ARG A 290 -17.39 -11.46 -16.64
CA ARG A 290 -17.09 -10.25 -17.40
C ARG A 290 -15.65 -10.29 -17.94
N SER A 291 -15.53 -10.70 -19.20
CA SER A 291 -14.29 -10.52 -19.96
C SER A 291 -13.97 -9.03 -20.02
N HIS A 292 -12.93 -8.60 -19.33
CA HIS A 292 -12.34 -7.30 -19.63
C HIS A 292 -11.83 -7.40 -21.08
N SER A 293 -12.51 -6.71 -22.00
CA SER A 293 -12.22 -6.75 -23.42
C SER A 293 -10.85 -6.13 -23.67
N ARG A 294 -9.98 -6.89 -24.35
CA ARG A 294 -8.65 -6.47 -24.76
C ARG A 294 -8.70 -5.10 -25.47
N PRO A 295 -7.81 -4.14 -25.15
CA PRO A 295 -7.72 -2.91 -25.92
C PRO A 295 -7.52 -3.17 -27.43
N PRO A 296 -8.16 -2.39 -28.33
CA PRO A 296 -7.97 -2.53 -29.77
C PRO A 296 -6.49 -2.44 -30.15
N GLY A 297 -6.00 -3.38 -30.97
CA GLY A 297 -4.60 -3.42 -31.43
C GLY A 297 -3.61 -4.27 -30.61
N MET A 298 -4.01 -4.80 -29.44
CA MET A 298 -3.09 -5.59 -28.60
C MET A 298 -2.94 -7.06 -29.09
N PRO A 299 -1.74 -7.65 -29.21
CA PRO A 299 -1.57 -9.04 -29.67
C PRO A 299 -2.16 -10.11 -28.73
N ILE A 300 -2.63 -11.24 -29.28
CA ILE A 300 -3.37 -12.33 -28.56
C ILE A 300 -2.50 -13.09 -27.51
N LYS A 301 -1.17 -13.06 -27.61
CA LYS A 301 -0.29 -14.06 -26.95
C LYS A 301 0.52 -13.62 -25.72
N TYR A 302 0.36 -12.42 -25.18
CA TYR A 302 1.13 -12.06 -23.98
C TYR A 302 0.38 -12.40 -22.71
N LYS A 303 0.85 -13.45 -22.00
CA LYS A 303 0.87 -13.44 -20.53
C LYS A 303 1.69 -12.22 -20.11
N HIS A 304 0.97 -11.11 -19.95
CA HIS A 304 1.28 -9.84 -19.31
C HIS A 304 2.74 -9.61 -18.87
N ALA A 305 3.41 -8.69 -19.56
CA ALA A 305 4.82 -8.31 -19.45
C ALA A 305 5.44 -8.61 -18.08
N ALA A 306 6.33 -9.60 -18.01
CA ALA A 306 7.22 -9.80 -16.88
C ALA A 306 8.27 -8.68 -16.85
N ILE A 307 8.91 -8.49 -15.69
CA ILE A 307 9.98 -7.51 -15.55
C ILE A 307 11.09 -7.85 -16.57
N PRO A 308 11.54 -6.88 -17.40
CA PRO A 308 12.62 -7.12 -18.36
C PRO A 308 13.89 -7.63 -17.68
N GLU A 309 14.51 -8.67 -18.24
CA GLU A 309 15.76 -9.21 -17.69
C GLU A 309 16.86 -8.13 -17.61
N ALA A 310 16.94 -7.27 -18.62
CA ALA A 310 17.87 -6.15 -18.65
C ALA A 310 17.68 -5.20 -17.45
N PHE A 311 16.44 -4.97 -17.02
CA PHE A 311 16.16 -4.16 -15.82
C PHE A 311 16.65 -4.88 -14.55
N ILE A 312 16.50 -6.20 -14.46
CA ILE A 312 16.99 -6.98 -13.31
C ILE A 312 18.53 -6.94 -13.24
N TRP A 313 19.22 -7.04 -14.39
CA TRP A 313 20.67 -6.83 -14.46
C TRP A 313 21.09 -5.43 -14.01
N HIS A 314 20.34 -4.41 -14.44
CA HIS A 314 20.56 -3.02 -14.06
C HIS A 314 20.43 -2.81 -12.55
N VAL A 315 19.36 -3.36 -11.96
CA VAL A 315 19.15 -3.32 -10.51
C VAL A 315 20.25 -4.07 -9.77
N TYR A 316 20.60 -5.27 -10.22
CA TYR A 316 21.63 -6.08 -9.59
C TYR A 316 22.99 -5.36 -9.57
N LEU A 317 23.37 -4.75 -10.69
CA LEU A 317 24.63 -4.01 -10.79
C LEU A 317 24.65 -2.78 -9.87
N GLN A 318 23.66 -1.90 -9.96
CA GLN A 318 23.66 -0.64 -9.22
C GLN A 318 23.46 -0.84 -7.72
N LEU A 319 22.63 -1.81 -7.31
CA LEU A 319 22.42 -2.16 -5.91
C LEU A 319 23.71 -2.67 -5.26
N MET A 320 24.42 -3.58 -5.92
CA MET A 320 25.69 -4.11 -5.40
C MET A 320 26.79 -3.06 -5.40
N ASP A 321 26.80 -2.15 -6.37
CA ASP A 321 27.74 -1.03 -6.40
C ASP A 321 27.50 -0.05 -5.24
N GLY A 322 26.24 0.34 -5.00
CA GLY A 322 25.85 1.14 -3.84
C GLY A 322 26.19 0.49 -2.50
N LEU A 323 25.93 -0.82 -2.36
CA LEU A 323 26.33 -1.59 -1.18
C LEU A 323 27.85 -1.64 -1.01
N SER A 324 28.61 -1.85 -2.08
CA SER A 324 30.07 -1.86 -2.01
C SER A 324 30.63 -0.54 -1.46
N PHE A 325 29.98 0.58 -1.80
CA PHE A 325 30.33 1.87 -1.22
C PHE A 325 30.02 1.91 0.26
N LEU A 326 28.82 1.53 0.69
CA LEU A 326 28.42 1.52 2.10
C LEU A 326 29.34 0.62 2.95
N HIS A 327 29.75 -0.51 2.39
CA HIS A 327 30.62 -1.50 3.02
C HIS A 327 32.10 -1.10 3.08
N GLY A 328 32.49 -0.04 2.36
CA GLY A 328 33.85 0.51 2.38
C GLY A 328 34.80 -0.11 1.34
N ASP A 329 34.27 -0.92 0.41
CA ASP A 329 35.03 -1.63 -0.61
C ASP A 329 35.11 -0.89 -1.96
N HIS A 330 34.35 0.19 -2.13
CA HIS A 330 34.23 0.90 -3.41
C HIS A 330 35.41 1.86 -3.66
N GLU A 331 35.65 2.22 -4.93
CA GLU A 331 36.74 3.12 -5.32
C GLU A 331 36.63 4.51 -4.67
N LEU A 332 35.41 5.01 -4.48
CA LEU A 332 35.17 6.28 -3.77
C LEU A 332 35.64 6.22 -2.32
N ASN A 333 35.71 5.03 -1.69
CA ASN A 333 36.22 4.90 -0.32
C ASN A 333 37.75 5.05 -0.21
N LYS A 334 38.45 5.10 -1.34
CA LYS A 334 39.89 5.43 -1.40
C LYS A 334 40.14 6.94 -1.25
N GLN A 335 39.12 7.77 -1.42
CA GLN A 335 39.24 9.22 -1.22
C GLN A 335 39.39 9.55 0.27
N ASP A 336 40.16 10.59 0.58
CA ASP A 336 40.41 11.04 1.96
C ASP A 336 39.13 11.32 2.75
N GLU A 337 38.09 11.80 2.06
CA GLU A 337 36.77 12.03 2.63
C GLU A 337 36.20 10.77 3.30
N PHE A 338 36.42 9.59 2.72
CA PHE A 338 35.81 8.34 3.17
C PHE A 338 36.80 7.38 3.83
N HIS A 339 38.08 7.76 3.90
CA HIS A 339 39.15 6.90 4.39
C HIS A 339 38.94 6.49 5.86
N ARG A 340 39.22 5.21 6.18
CA ARG A 340 39.17 4.62 7.54
C ARG A 340 37.82 4.73 8.26
N ARG A 341 36.71 4.83 7.52
CA ARG A 341 35.37 4.77 8.13
C ARG A 341 34.95 3.33 8.40
N ASN A 342 34.09 3.14 9.40
CA ASN A 342 33.37 1.88 9.61
C ASN A 342 32.50 1.55 8.39
N GLN A 343 32.30 0.24 8.15
CA GLN A 343 31.31 -0.25 7.20
C GLN A 343 29.91 0.14 7.72
N VAL A 344 29.05 0.58 6.80
CA VAL A 344 27.63 0.85 7.08
C VAL A 344 26.86 -0.38 6.63
N VAL A 345 26.26 -1.09 7.59
CA VAL A 345 25.33 -2.20 7.33
C VAL A 345 23.93 -1.63 7.40
N CYS A 346 23.16 -1.69 6.32
CA CYS A 346 21.83 -1.08 6.26
C CYS A 346 20.82 -1.78 7.18
N VAL A 347 20.93 -3.11 7.32
CA VAL A 347 20.02 -3.96 8.12
C VAL A 347 18.61 -4.10 7.54
N ASP A 348 18.13 -3.10 6.81
CA ASP A 348 16.77 -3.07 6.27
C ASP A 348 16.73 -2.96 4.74
N ILE A 349 17.57 -3.74 4.05
CA ILE A 349 17.51 -3.85 2.58
C ILE A 349 16.30 -4.69 2.18
N LYS A 350 15.31 -4.05 1.58
CA LYS A 350 14.07 -4.64 1.06
C LYS A 350 13.51 -3.76 -0.06
N LEU A 351 12.49 -4.25 -0.77
CA LEU A 351 12.02 -3.65 -2.03
C LEU A 351 11.47 -2.21 -1.86
N ASP A 352 10.85 -1.92 -0.73
CA ASP A 352 10.31 -0.60 -0.34
C ASP A 352 11.41 0.41 0.07
N ASN A 353 12.59 -0.07 0.45
CA ASN A 353 13.76 0.77 0.76
C ASN A 353 14.76 0.91 -0.41
N ILE A 354 14.41 0.38 -1.59
CA ILE A 354 15.18 0.55 -2.83
C ILE A 354 14.35 1.40 -3.80
N PHE A 355 14.75 2.65 -3.95
CA PHE A 355 14.06 3.66 -4.72
C PHE A 355 14.57 3.73 -6.16
N LEU A 356 13.76 4.30 -7.05
CA LEU A 356 14.05 4.48 -8.47
C LEU A 356 13.89 5.94 -8.85
N LYS A 357 14.92 6.51 -9.45
CA LYS A 357 14.94 7.90 -9.92
C LYS A 357 15.18 7.95 -11.41
N ASP A 358 14.41 8.73 -12.15
CA ASP A 358 14.64 8.95 -13.56
C ASP A 358 16.11 9.37 -13.80
N SER A 359 16.75 8.71 -14.75
CA SER A 359 18.13 9.02 -15.15
C SER A 359 18.20 10.34 -15.92
N GLY A 360 17.10 10.79 -16.51
CA GLY A 360 17.05 11.90 -17.47
C GLY A 360 17.73 11.57 -18.80
N VAL A 361 18.15 10.31 -19.01
CA VAL A 361 18.82 9.85 -20.22
C VAL A 361 17.87 8.95 -21.00
N PRO A 362 17.50 9.32 -22.25
CA PRO A 362 16.63 8.50 -23.08
C PRO A 362 17.14 7.07 -23.25
N ASN A 363 16.24 6.10 -23.34
CA ASN A 363 16.55 4.68 -23.53
C ASN A 363 17.45 4.09 -22.44
N THR A 364 17.29 4.53 -21.19
CA THR A 364 17.96 3.95 -20.04
C THR A 364 16.96 3.66 -18.94
N TYR A 365 17.33 2.74 -18.05
CA TYR A 365 16.51 2.45 -16.87
C TYR A 365 16.68 3.52 -15.79
N PRO A 366 15.66 3.71 -14.92
CA PRO A 366 15.79 4.55 -13.74
C PRO A 366 17.00 4.15 -12.89
N THR A 367 17.67 5.14 -12.32
CA THR A 367 18.78 4.95 -11.38
C THR A 367 18.26 4.40 -10.07
N VAL A 368 18.90 3.34 -9.59
CA VAL A 368 18.61 2.66 -8.32
C VAL A 368 19.21 3.44 -7.17
N LYS A 369 18.45 3.60 -6.09
CA LYS A 369 18.80 4.42 -4.94
C LYS A 369 18.50 3.66 -3.66
N ILE A 370 19.53 3.27 -2.91
CA ILE A 370 19.36 2.70 -1.56
C ILE A 370 18.96 3.83 -0.61
N GLY A 371 17.91 3.62 0.19
CA GLY A 371 17.48 4.58 1.21
C GLY A 371 17.08 3.91 2.53
N ASP A 372 16.50 4.73 3.41
CA ASP A 372 16.17 4.43 4.82
C ASP A 372 17.33 3.86 5.65
N PHE A 373 18.06 4.76 6.30
CA PHE A 373 19.18 4.38 7.18
C PHE A 373 18.83 4.53 8.66
N GLY A 374 17.53 4.51 9.02
CA GLY A 374 17.09 4.59 10.42
C GLY A 374 17.69 3.48 11.29
N GLU A 375 17.79 2.27 10.75
CA GLU A 375 18.30 1.06 11.43
C GLU A 375 19.76 0.73 11.13
N ALA A 376 20.45 1.59 10.36
CA ALA A 376 21.79 1.26 9.91
C ALA A 376 22.79 1.07 11.07
N MET A 377 23.70 0.12 10.91
CA MET A 377 24.74 -0.15 11.89
C MET A 377 26.12 0.21 11.36
N PHE A 378 26.98 0.67 12.27
CA PHE A 378 28.38 0.94 11.96
C PHE A 378 29.25 -0.14 12.58
N VAL A 379 29.91 -0.91 11.73
CA VAL A 379 30.74 -2.05 12.13
C VAL A 379 32.17 -1.79 11.65
N PRO A 380 33.22 -2.14 12.40
CA PRO A 380 34.58 -2.07 11.87
C PRO A 380 34.69 -2.94 10.60
N TYR A 381 35.58 -2.56 9.69
CA TYR A 381 35.71 -3.25 8.41
C TYR A 381 36.08 -4.72 8.60
N GLY A 382 35.34 -5.62 7.94
CA GLY A 382 35.55 -7.08 8.03
C GLY A 382 35.02 -7.74 9.31
N GLU A 383 34.49 -6.97 10.26
CA GLU A 383 33.95 -7.51 11.51
C GLU A 383 32.43 -7.76 11.43
N THR A 384 31.91 -8.41 12.47
CA THR A 384 30.46 -8.64 12.68
C THR A 384 30.00 -7.98 13.98
N ARG A 385 28.71 -7.69 14.04
CA ARG A 385 28.06 -7.11 15.22
C ARG A 385 26.75 -7.82 15.52
N TRP A 386 26.50 -8.09 16.79
CA TRP A 386 25.21 -8.63 17.22
C TRP A 386 24.13 -7.53 17.26
N SER A 387 22.92 -7.84 16.81
CA SER A 387 21.75 -6.96 16.86
C SER A 387 20.45 -7.75 16.95
N GLU A 388 19.40 -7.15 17.51
CA GLU A 388 18.02 -7.66 17.48
C GLU A 388 17.17 -6.97 16.39
N LEU A 389 17.78 -6.01 15.68
CA LEU A 389 17.16 -5.26 14.59
C LEU A 389 17.24 -6.06 13.29
N GLY A 390 16.20 -6.02 12.46
CA GLY A 390 16.20 -6.66 11.15
C GLY A 390 14.79 -6.96 10.65
N THR A 391 14.63 -7.04 9.33
CA THR A 391 13.37 -7.47 8.72
C THR A 391 13.37 -8.99 8.56
N GLY A 392 12.57 -9.69 9.37
CA GLY A 392 12.54 -11.16 9.42
C GLY A 392 12.36 -11.85 8.06
N VAL A 393 11.64 -11.20 7.13
CA VAL A 393 11.41 -11.70 5.75
C VAL A 393 12.72 -11.83 4.96
N CYS A 394 13.67 -10.90 5.17
CA CYS A 394 14.94 -10.84 4.45
C CYS A 394 16.12 -11.36 5.28
N ALA A 395 15.89 -11.82 6.50
CA ALA A 395 16.89 -12.29 7.43
C ALA A 395 17.78 -13.42 6.83
N PRO A 396 19.12 -13.34 6.91
CA PRO A 396 20.02 -14.44 6.61
C PRO A 396 20.01 -15.52 7.70
N PRO A 397 20.50 -16.74 7.38
CA PRO A 397 20.63 -17.83 8.35
C PRO A 397 21.62 -17.53 9.49
N ASP A 398 22.48 -16.53 9.30
CA ASP A 398 23.56 -16.17 10.22
C ASP A 398 23.10 -15.17 11.31
N GLU A 399 21.81 -14.82 11.35
CA GLU A 399 21.25 -14.03 12.45
C GLU A 399 21.53 -14.69 13.80
N PRO A 400 21.78 -13.88 14.86
CA PRO A 400 21.69 -12.41 14.95
C PRO A 400 23.01 -11.65 14.68
N TRP A 401 23.90 -12.15 13.81
CA TRP A 401 25.20 -11.52 13.52
C TRP A 401 25.22 -10.79 12.17
N PHE A 402 25.43 -9.48 12.23
CA PHE A 402 25.32 -8.57 11.10
C PHE A 402 26.71 -8.11 10.63
N SER A 403 26.93 -8.15 9.33
CA SER A 403 28.12 -7.64 8.63
C SER A 403 27.70 -7.07 7.28
N ALA A 404 28.63 -6.53 6.49
CA ALA A 404 28.37 -6.19 5.09
C ALA A 404 27.66 -7.32 4.29
N LYS A 405 28.00 -8.58 4.59
CA LYS A 405 27.41 -9.76 3.93
C LYS A 405 25.95 -10.02 4.34
N TYR A 406 25.45 -9.38 5.40
CA TYR A 406 24.03 -9.37 5.74
C TYR A 406 23.24 -8.65 4.63
N ASP A 407 23.62 -7.41 4.31
CA ASP A 407 22.94 -6.62 3.28
C ASP A 407 23.02 -7.30 1.90
N VAL A 408 24.14 -7.95 1.59
CA VAL A 408 24.30 -8.72 0.34
C VAL A 408 23.25 -9.83 0.24
N TRP A 409 22.97 -10.53 1.35
CA TRP A 409 21.91 -11.55 1.39
C TRP A 409 20.54 -10.93 1.18
N CYS A 410 20.21 -9.86 1.91
CA CYS A 410 18.93 -9.18 1.81
C CYS A 410 18.69 -8.64 0.39
N ALA A 411 19.71 -8.07 -0.25
CA ALA A 411 19.68 -7.70 -1.67
C ALA A 411 19.44 -8.92 -2.59
N GLY A 412 20.03 -10.08 -2.25
CA GLY A 412 19.75 -11.35 -2.91
C GLY A 412 18.29 -11.79 -2.79
N ILE A 413 17.64 -11.54 -1.65
CA ILE A 413 16.20 -11.80 -1.45
C ILE A 413 15.35 -10.84 -2.28
N ALA A 414 15.66 -9.54 -2.29
CA ALA A 414 14.97 -8.58 -3.16
C ALA A 414 15.05 -8.99 -4.65
N LEU A 415 16.24 -9.36 -5.13
CA LEU A 415 16.43 -9.85 -6.50
C LEU A 415 15.74 -11.19 -6.76
N TYR A 416 15.62 -12.05 -5.75
CA TYR A 416 14.84 -13.27 -5.85
C TYR A 416 13.36 -12.94 -6.09
N ILE A 417 12.78 -12.04 -5.29
CA ILE A 417 11.36 -11.67 -5.44
C ILE A 417 11.08 -11.12 -6.85
N MET A 418 11.97 -10.27 -7.38
CA MET A 418 11.86 -9.74 -8.74
C MET A 418 11.89 -10.82 -9.84
N THR A 419 12.53 -11.96 -9.58
CA THR A 419 12.77 -13.02 -10.58
C THR A 419 11.82 -14.20 -10.45
N HIS A 420 10.90 -14.15 -9.48
CA HIS A 420 9.97 -15.23 -9.16
C HIS A 420 8.52 -14.73 -9.11
N SER A 421 8.18 -13.77 -9.98
CA SER A 421 6.84 -13.20 -10.07
C SER A 421 6.32 -12.60 -8.75
N GLY A 422 7.18 -11.87 -8.04
CA GLY A 422 6.83 -11.23 -6.76
C GLY A 422 6.76 -12.20 -5.57
N ARG A 423 7.03 -13.49 -5.77
CA ARG A 423 6.95 -14.48 -4.68
C ARG A 423 8.19 -14.44 -3.80
N GLN A 424 7.95 -14.44 -2.50
CA GLN A 424 8.98 -14.64 -1.49
C GLN A 424 9.48 -16.09 -1.49
N PRO A 425 10.70 -16.36 -1.02
CA PRO A 425 11.17 -17.74 -0.87
C PRO A 425 10.33 -18.46 0.17
N ASN A 426 9.90 -19.70 -0.12
CA ASN A 426 9.11 -20.48 0.81
C ASN A 426 9.97 -20.85 2.04
N ARG A 427 9.67 -20.23 3.17
CA ARG A 427 9.96 -20.77 4.50
C ARG A 427 8.73 -21.57 4.88
N THR A 428 8.89 -22.83 5.28
CA THR A 428 7.76 -23.75 5.47
C THR A 428 6.68 -23.15 6.38
N ASP A 429 5.43 -23.08 5.88
CA ASP A 429 4.20 -22.58 6.54
C ASP A 429 3.82 -23.27 7.88
N LYS A 430 4.66 -24.16 8.41
CA LYS A 430 4.42 -24.75 9.72
C LYS A 430 4.92 -23.78 10.79
N MET A 431 3.95 -23.06 11.34
CA MET A 431 3.80 -22.65 12.75
C MET A 431 4.05 -21.17 13.06
N LEU A 432 2.94 -20.43 13.08
CA LEU A 432 2.74 -19.12 13.72
C LEU A 432 3.10 -19.04 15.23
N ASN A 433 3.67 -20.09 15.84
CA ASN A 433 3.87 -20.16 17.30
C ASN A 433 5.26 -20.62 17.78
N GLU A 434 6.21 -20.98 16.90
CA GLU A 434 7.57 -21.34 17.32
C GLU A 434 8.58 -20.56 16.48
N LYS A 435 9.52 -19.88 17.15
CA LYS A 435 10.58 -19.06 16.53
C LYS A 435 11.16 -19.77 15.31
N GLU A 436 11.04 -19.16 14.13
CA GLU A 436 11.64 -19.66 12.89
C GLU A 436 13.10 -20.07 13.17
N ASP A 437 13.47 -21.33 12.93
CA ASP A 437 14.89 -21.65 12.84
C ASP A 437 15.40 -21.09 11.51
N LEU A 438 15.80 -19.81 11.52
CA LEU A 438 16.36 -19.08 10.38
C LEU A 438 17.55 -19.83 9.74
N ARG A 439 18.15 -20.79 10.44
CA ARG A 439 19.21 -21.67 9.94
C ARG A 439 18.70 -22.66 8.89
N MET A 440 17.39 -22.92 8.81
CA MET A 440 16.82 -23.78 7.79
C MET A 440 16.89 -23.10 6.42
N LYS A 441 17.44 -23.83 5.44
CA LYS A 441 17.60 -23.35 4.07
C LYS A 441 16.22 -23.03 3.47
N PRO A 442 15.99 -21.81 2.95
CA PRO A 442 14.74 -21.49 2.27
C PRO A 442 14.50 -22.45 1.10
N ARG A 443 13.24 -22.82 0.86
CA ARG A 443 12.87 -23.61 -0.31
C ARG A 443 12.78 -22.68 -1.52
N TRP A 444 13.86 -22.66 -2.29
CA TRP A 444 13.94 -21.93 -3.55
C TRP A 444 13.02 -22.57 -4.60
N THR A 445 12.18 -21.77 -5.24
CA THR A 445 11.41 -22.18 -6.42
C THR A 445 12.22 -21.90 -7.69
N GLY A 446 11.74 -22.41 -8.83
CA GLY A 446 12.36 -22.08 -10.13
C GLY A 446 12.10 -20.63 -10.52
N PRO A 447 13.07 -19.94 -11.16
CA PRO A 447 12.92 -18.58 -11.63
C PRO A 447 11.87 -18.48 -12.75
N ASP A 448 11.44 -17.26 -13.04
CA ASP A 448 10.49 -16.99 -14.11
C ASP A 448 11.03 -17.48 -15.48
N PRO A 449 10.20 -18.14 -16.32
CA PRO A 449 10.68 -18.84 -17.52
C PRO A 449 11.36 -17.96 -18.58
N HIS A 450 11.15 -16.64 -18.55
CA HIS A 450 11.73 -15.71 -19.53
C HIS A 450 13.18 -15.30 -19.19
N LEU A 451 13.68 -15.67 -18.02
CA LEU A 451 15.00 -15.25 -17.54
C LEU A 451 16.09 -16.19 -18.03
N SER A 452 17.24 -15.61 -18.41
CA SER A 452 18.39 -16.39 -18.81
C SER A 452 18.97 -17.23 -17.67
N GLN A 453 19.48 -18.41 -18.01
CA GLN A 453 20.20 -19.26 -17.05
C GLN A 453 21.44 -18.57 -16.47
N VAL A 454 22.04 -17.64 -17.22
CA VAL A 454 23.22 -16.88 -16.79
C VAL A 454 22.84 -15.96 -15.63
N LEU A 455 21.79 -15.15 -15.76
CA LEU A 455 21.31 -14.31 -14.67
C LEU A 455 20.97 -15.16 -13.45
N CYS A 456 20.20 -16.23 -13.65
CA CYS A 456 19.75 -17.10 -12.57
C CYS A 456 20.92 -17.71 -11.77
N ARG A 457 22.03 -18.06 -12.46
CA ARG A 457 23.26 -18.54 -11.83
C ARG A 457 23.99 -17.43 -11.06
N GLU A 458 24.07 -16.22 -11.60
CA GLU A 458 24.73 -15.11 -10.91
C GLU A 458 23.98 -14.69 -9.64
N LEU A 459 22.65 -14.70 -9.66
CA LEU A 459 21.78 -14.41 -8.51
C LEU A 459 21.87 -15.42 -7.35
N GLN A 460 22.57 -16.54 -7.51
CA GLN A 460 22.82 -17.47 -6.40
C GLN A 460 23.90 -16.95 -5.44
N ARG A 461 24.85 -16.14 -5.93
CA ARG A 461 25.99 -15.63 -5.14
C ARG A 461 25.59 -14.80 -3.91
N PRO A 462 24.68 -13.81 -4.02
CA PRO A 462 24.24 -13.08 -2.83
C PRO A 462 23.47 -13.96 -1.85
N ARG A 463 22.86 -15.05 -2.33
CA ARG A 463 22.06 -16.02 -1.56
C ARG A 463 22.86 -17.23 -1.08
N GLU A 464 24.18 -17.14 -1.03
CA GLU A 464 25.02 -18.19 -0.44
C GLU A 464 24.74 -18.28 1.07
N MET A 465 24.43 -19.50 1.53
CA MET A 465 24.03 -19.76 2.93
C MET A 465 25.20 -19.55 3.87
N ASP A 466 26.38 -20.04 3.50
CA ASP A 466 27.57 -19.90 4.32
C ASP A 466 28.13 -18.48 4.19
N VAL A 467 28.02 -17.68 5.25
CA VAL A 467 28.53 -16.30 5.29
C VAL A 467 30.00 -16.18 4.89
N LYS A 468 30.83 -17.19 5.16
CA LYS A 468 32.25 -17.15 4.79
C LYS A 468 32.42 -17.27 3.27
N LYS A 469 31.57 -18.08 2.62
CA LYS A 469 31.55 -18.27 1.16
C LYS A 469 30.76 -17.21 0.42
N ARG A 470 29.81 -16.53 1.07
CA ARG A 470 29.04 -15.43 0.47
C ARG A 470 29.98 -14.33 0.02
N TRP A 471 29.82 -13.90 -1.23
CA TRP A 471 30.68 -12.86 -1.80
C TRP A 471 30.37 -11.50 -1.17
N THR A 472 31.38 -10.63 -1.14
CA THR A 472 31.14 -9.21 -0.84
C THR A 472 30.48 -8.51 -2.03
N ALA A 473 29.88 -7.35 -1.78
CA ALA A 473 29.25 -6.57 -2.82
C ALA A 473 30.23 -6.21 -3.96
N ILE A 474 31.47 -5.81 -3.63
CA ILE A 474 32.49 -5.49 -4.65
C ILE A 474 32.92 -6.70 -5.48
N GLN A 475 33.02 -7.89 -4.86
CA GLN A 475 33.35 -9.12 -5.57
C GLN A 475 32.27 -9.46 -6.61
N ILE A 476 31.00 -9.23 -6.24
CA ILE A 476 29.87 -9.40 -7.15
C ILE A 476 29.94 -8.36 -8.28
N VAL A 477 30.12 -7.06 -7.98
CA VAL A 477 30.22 -6.00 -8.99
C VAL A 477 31.30 -6.31 -10.03
N ASN A 478 32.53 -6.61 -9.57
CA ASN A 478 33.66 -6.91 -10.45
C ASN A 478 33.38 -8.10 -11.39
N ARG A 479 32.57 -9.05 -10.93
CA ARG A 479 32.17 -10.22 -11.70
C ARG A 479 31.06 -9.93 -12.70
N ILE A 480 30.01 -9.23 -12.28
CA ILE A 480 28.80 -9.07 -13.08
C ILE A 480 28.88 -7.87 -14.03
N LYS A 481 29.62 -6.80 -13.69
CA LYS A 481 29.73 -5.59 -14.52
C LYS A 481 30.07 -5.88 -16.00
N PRO A 482 31.13 -6.65 -16.34
CA PRO A 482 31.45 -6.94 -17.75
C PRO A 482 30.38 -7.76 -18.48
N MET A 483 29.48 -8.41 -17.74
CA MET A 483 28.39 -9.22 -18.28
C MET A 483 27.08 -8.44 -18.35
N ALA A 484 26.80 -7.61 -17.35
CA ALA A 484 25.57 -6.85 -17.19
C ALA A 484 25.53 -5.68 -18.17
N GLU A 485 26.59 -4.88 -18.26
CA GLU A 485 26.57 -3.67 -19.11
C GLU A 485 26.26 -3.96 -20.59
N PRO A 486 26.88 -4.97 -21.25
CA PRO A 486 26.51 -5.29 -22.63
C PRO A 486 25.07 -5.80 -22.75
N ARG A 487 24.61 -6.62 -21.78
CA ARG A 487 23.25 -7.19 -21.77
C ARG A 487 22.19 -6.11 -21.58
N ILE A 488 22.42 -5.17 -20.66
CA ILE A 488 21.51 -4.04 -20.42
C ILE A 488 21.32 -3.26 -21.71
N ARG A 489 22.41 -2.97 -22.43
CA ARG A 489 22.34 -2.26 -23.73
C ARG A 489 21.66 -3.08 -24.82
N SER A 490 22.00 -4.37 -24.96
CA SER A 490 21.52 -5.20 -26.07
C SER A 490 20.09 -5.73 -25.87
N MET A 491 19.66 -5.90 -24.62
CA MET A 491 18.35 -6.45 -24.25
C MET A 491 17.43 -5.37 -23.68
N TYR A 492 17.79 -4.08 -23.85
CA TYR A 492 17.01 -2.97 -23.33
C TYR A 492 15.57 -3.08 -23.80
N ARG A 493 14.66 -3.03 -22.83
CA ARG A 493 13.23 -2.91 -23.05
C ARG A 493 12.70 -1.97 -21.99
N GLU A 494 12.05 -0.91 -22.44
CA GLU A 494 11.48 0.11 -21.58
C GLU A 494 10.53 -0.49 -20.53
N LEU A 495 10.65 0.00 -19.29
CA LEU A 495 9.64 -0.25 -18.28
C LEU A 495 8.33 0.38 -18.74
N GLN A 496 7.21 -0.27 -18.45
CA GLN A 496 5.93 0.25 -18.91
C GLN A 496 5.49 1.42 -18.05
N ASP A 497 4.88 2.45 -18.65
CA ASP A 497 4.44 3.67 -17.94
C ASP A 497 3.54 3.37 -16.75
N TRP A 498 2.66 2.38 -16.88
CA TRP A 498 1.74 1.96 -15.81
C TRP A 498 2.45 1.34 -14.59
N ALA A 499 3.74 1.00 -14.71
CA ALA A 499 4.54 0.52 -13.60
C ALA A 499 5.02 1.64 -12.69
N LYS A 500 5.06 2.89 -13.19
CA LYS A 500 5.31 4.06 -12.37
C LYS A 500 4.15 4.20 -11.36
N PRO A 501 4.42 4.49 -10.08
CA PRO A 501 3.36 4.77 -9.13
C PRO A 501 2.55 5.98 -9.62
N ASP A 502 1.24 5.86 -9.60
CA ASP A 502 0.35 6.98 -9.86
C ASP A 502 0.22 7.80 -8.59
N LEU A 503 0.95 8.91 -8.55
CA LEU A 503 0.94 9.84 -7.42
C LEU A 503 -0.15 10.91 -7.57
N SER A 504 -0.99 10.85 -8.62
CA SER A 504 -2.05 11.86 -8.82
C SER A 504 -3.10 11.83 -7.72
N ALA A 505 -3.43 10.64 -7.19
CA ALA A 505 -4.41 10.46 -6.13
C ALA A 505 -3.97 11.07 -4.78
N ASP A 506 -2.67 11.24 -4.58
CA ASP A 506 -2.09 11.72 -3.32
C ASP A 506 -1.60 13.17 -3.38
N LYS A 507 -1.86 13.87 -4.50
CA LYS A 507 -1.57 15.30 -4.64
C LYS A 507 -2.65 16.13 -3.99
N PHE A 508 -2.23 17.15 -3.25
CA PHE A 508 -3.11 18.20 -2.80
C PHE A 508 -3.46 19.10 -3.99
N GLU A 509 -4.72 19.47 -4.10
CA GLU A 509 -5.15 20.53 -5.01
C GLU A 509 -4.43 21.84 -4.67
N ASP A 510 -4.16 22.67 -5.67
CA ASP A 510 -3.53 23.97 -5.44
C ASP A 510 -4.40 24.84 -4.52
N GLY A 511 -3.81 25.37 -3.45
CA GLY A 511 -4.53 26.16 -2.45
C GLY A 511 -5.21 25.32 -1.36
N TYR A 512 -5.22 23.98 -1.46
CA TYR A 512 -5.90 23.12 -0.48
C TYR A 512 -5.32 23.26 0.93
N LEU A 513 -3.99 23.24 1.07
CA LEU A 513 -3.35 23.37 2.37
C LEU A 513 -3.48 24.79 2.94
N GLU A 514 -3.44 25.81 2.08
CA GLU A 514 -3.70 27.20 2.45
C GLU A 514 -5.13 27.37 2.99
N TRP A 515 -6.14 26.81 2.31
CA TRP A 515 -7.53 26.81 2.77
C TRP A 515 -7.69 26.17 4.16
N ILE A 516 -6.99 25.06 4.42
CA ILE A 516 -6.97 24.44 5.76
C ILE A 516 -6.31 25.36 6.80
N GLN A 517 -5.19 26.01 6.45
CA GLN A 517 -4.49 26.93 7.34
C GLN A 517 -5.34 28.16 7.72
N GLU A 518 -6.21 28.59 6.82
CA GLU A 518 -7.16 29.70 7.01
C GLU A 518 -8.44 29.30 7.78
N GLY A 519 -8.56 28.04 8.20
CA GLY A 519 -9.69 27.54 8.99
C GLY A 519 -10.82 26.93 8.18
N GLY A 520 -10.54 26.52 6.93
CA GLY A 520 -11.46 25.77 6.10
C GLY A 520 -11.97 24.49 6.77
N VAL A 521 -13.27 24.23 6.64
CA VAL A 521 -13.95 23.02 7.15
C VAL A 521 -14.73 22.39 6.01
N ILE A 522 -14.68 21.07 5.86
CA ILE A 522 -15.58 20.35 4.95
C ILE A 522 -16.99 20.44 5.54
N SER A 523 -17.92 21.10 4.84
CA SER A 523 -19.29 21.30 5.33
C SER A 523 -20.01 19.97 5.49
N ASP A 524 -20.54 19.75 6.70
CA ASP A 524 -21.38 18.59 7.04
C ASP A 524 -22.84 18.76 6.55
N SER A 525 -23.22 19.88 5.95
CA SER A 525 -24.60 20.29 5.64
C SER A 525 -25.32 19.54 4.49
N GLU A 526 -25.02 18.27 4.29
CA GLU A 526 -25.80 17.34 3.45
C GLU A 526 -25.87 15.97 4.18
N GLU A 527 -26.01 15.98 5.51
CA GLU A 527 -26.11 14.77 6.35
C GLU A 527 -27.56 14.39 6.69
N ASP A 528 -28.58 15.15 6.27
CA ASP A 528 -30.00 14.93 6.66
C ASP A 528 -30.92 14.61 5.47
N GLY A 529 -30.47 13.77 4.54
CA GLY A 529 -31.38 13.03 3.66
C GLY A 529 -31.64 11.66 4.27
N GLU A 530 -32.14 11.60 5.52
CA GLU A 530 -32.69 10.36 6.04
C GLU A 530 -33.91 10.04 5.18
N ASP A 531 -33.78 8.96 4.42
CA ASP A 531 -34.90 8.19 3.89
C ASP A 531 -35.77 7.79 5.10
N ASP A 532 -36.76 8.63 5.38
CA ASP A 532 -37.91 8.30 6.22
C ASP A 532 -38.69 7.22 5.45
N ASP A 533 -38.25 5.98 5.61
CA ASP A 533 -39.00 4.79 5.24
C ASP A 533 -40.29 4.79 6.08
N GLY A 534 -41.30 5.52 5.58
CA GLY A 534 -42.66 5.45 6.05
C GLY A 534 -43.18 4.02 5.87
N GLU A 535 -43.01 3.21 6.90
CA GLU A 535 -43.76 1.98 7.08
C GLU A 535 -45.23 2.34 7.29
N ASP A 536 -45.96 2.43 6.17
CA ASP A 536 -47.42 2.32 6.12
C ASP A 536 -47.82 0.97 6.74
N ASN A 537 -48.13 0.98 8.04
CA ASN A 537 -48.86 -0.11 8.68
C ASN A 537 -50.34 0.06 8.36
N GLU A 538 -50.76 -0.53 7.25
CA GLU A 538 -52.17 -0.81 6.97
C GLU A 538 -52.64 -2.00 7.82
N ASP A 539 -53.59 -1.70 8.70
CA ASP A 539 -54.77 -2.47 9.08
C ASP A 539 -54.77 -3.99 8.86
N ASP A 540 -54.87 -4.74 9.97
CA ASP A 540 -55.62 -6.00 10.00
C ASP A 540 -56.49 -6.03 11.27
N GLU A 541 -57.76 -5.70 11.09
CA GLU A 541 -58.84 -6.20 11.92
C GLU A 541 -58.98 -7.71 11.67
N ASP A 542 -59.11 -8.52 12.73
CA ASP A 542 -60.39 -9.12 13.10
C ASP A 542 -60.24 -10.49 13.81
N ALA A 543 -61.24 -10.73 14.67
CA ALA A 543 -61.74 -12.01 15.14
C ALA A 543 -60.90 -12.86 16.12
N GLY A 544 -61.40 -12.89 17.37
CA GLY A 544 -62.01 -14.14 17.81
C GLY A 544 -61.65 -14.66 19.20
N GLY A 545 -62.42 -14.21 20.19
CA GLY A 545 -63.22 -15.13 21.00
C GLY A 545 -62.58 -15.82 22.22
N GLY A 546 -63.24 -15.61 23.37
CA GLY A 546 -63.57 -16.74 24.24
C GLY A 546 -63.05 -16.68 25.68
N ALA A 547 -63.91 -16.12 26.55
CA ALA A 547 -64.36 -16.67 27.84
C ALA A 547 -63.33 -17.19 28.87
N GLY A 548 -63.41 -16.67 30.10
CA GLY A 548 -62.81 -17.34 31.25
C GLY A 548 -62.73 -16.51 32.53
N ASP A 549 -63.89 -16.40 33.16
CA ASP A 549 -64.22 -16.07 34.54
C ASP A 549 -63.17 -16.24 35.67
N ASP A 550 -63.42 -15.47 36.73
CA ASP A 550 -63.10 -15.66 38.16
C ASP A 550 -61.68 -15.49 38.75
N GLY A 551 -61.61 -14.59 39.74
CA GLY A 551 -61.05 -14.99 41.05
C GLY A 551 -59.99 -14.10 41.71
N LYS A 552 -60.47 -13.16 42.53
CA LYS A 552 -59.98 -12.76 43.89
C LYS A 552 -58.49 -12.46 44.17
N ASP A 553 -58.31 -11.23 44.63
CA ASP A 553 -57.46 -10.74 45.74
C ASP A 553 -56.54 -11.76 46.47
N THR A 554 -55.26 -11.39 46.60
CA THR A 554 -54.65 -11.15 47.93
C THR A 554 -53.31 -10.43 47.83
N ASP A 555 -53.13 -9.56 48.82
CA ASP A 555 -51.98 -8.77 49.26
C ASP A 555 -50.57 -9.36 49.05
N VAL A 556 -49.58 -8.49 48.80
CA VAL A 556 -48.44 -8.21 49.72
C VAL A 556 -47.57 -7.06 49.18
N PRO A 557 -47.15 -6.09 50.02
CA PRO A 557 -46.42 -4.89 49.61
C PRO A 557 -44.88 -5.05 49.68
N GLY A 558 -44.18 -4.41 48.76
CA GLY A 558 -42.71 -4.25 48.79
C GLY A 558 -42.27 -2.81 48.41
N PRO A 559 -41.74 -2.02 49.37
CA PRO A 559 -41.15 -0.69 49.14
C PRO A 559 -39.59 -0.77 49.15
N PRO A 560 -38.82 0.33 49.17
CA PRO A 560 -38.83 1.51 48.29
C PRO A 560 -37.43 1.86 47.71
N GLY A 561 -37.44 2.80 46.75
CA GLY A 561 -36.39 3.69 46.21
C GLY A 561 -34.91 3.59 46.61
N ALA A 562 -34.05 3.63 45.60
CA ALA A 562 -32.61 3.94 45.69
C ALA A 562 -32.26 5.21 44.88
N PRO A 563 -31.34 6.09 45.37
CA PRO A 563 -31.16 7.44 44.85
C PRO A 563 -29.99 7.62 43.87
N ILE A 564 -30.06 8.77 43.20
CA ILE A 564 -29.09 9.43 42.32
C ILE A 564 -27.77 9.73 43.05
N SER A 565 -26.61 9.30 42.51
CA SER A 565 -25.35 10.09 42.42
C SER A 565 -24.15 9.27 41.88
N LYS A 566 -23.69 9.56 40.66
CA LYS A 566 -22.41 9.02 40.12
C LYS A 566 -21.47 10.06 39.49
N LYS A 567 -21.80 11.35 39.51
CA LYS A 567 -20.97 12.40 38.84
C LYS A 567 -20.03 13.20 39.75
N GLN A 568 -20.04 13.02 41.08
CA GLN A 568 -19.19 13.80 41.99
C GLN A 568 -17.92 13.07 42.49
N SER A 569 -17.80 11.75 42.36
CA SER A 569 -16.60 11.04 42.88
C SER A 569 -15.36 11.17 41.98
N SER A 570 -15.53 11.43 40.68
CA SER A 570 -14.40 11.51 39.74
C SER A 570 -13.59 12.80 39.83
N LYS A 571 -14.20 13.91 40.29
CA LYS A 571 -13.50 15.20 40.41
C LYS A 571 -12.56 15.23 41.61
N LYS A 572 -12.98 14.65 42.74
CA LYS A 572 -12.20 14.60 43.99
C LYS A 572 -10.94 13.72 43.85
N GLN A 573 -11.07 12.59 43.17
CA GLN A 573 -9.92 11.71 42.86
C GLN A 573 -8.90 12.38 41.92
N ARG A 574 -9.35 13.25 41.00
CA ARG A 574 -8.47 13.94 40.05
C ARG A 574 -7.67 15.08 40.71
N GLU A 575 -8.27 15.80 41.66
CA GLU A 575 -7.57 16.82 42.46
C GLU A 575 -6.52 16.20 43.40
N GLU A 576 -6.83 15.06 44.02
CA GLU A 576 -5.94 14.40 44.97
C GLU A 576 -4.69 13.82 44.27
N ARG A 577 -4.85 13.32 43.03
CA ARG A 577 -3.73 12.88 42.18
C ARG A 577 -2.84 14.04 41.72
N SER A 578 -3.44 15.20 41.42
CA SER A 578 -2.71 16.40 41.03
C SER A 578 -1.88 16.96 42.18
N LYS A 579 -2.43 16.93 43.40
CA LYS A 579 -1.74 17.40 44.60
C LYS A 579 -0.52 16.54 44.95
N ARG A 580 -0.66 15.20 44.93
CA ARG A 580 0.47 14.27 45.15
C ARG A 580 1.62 14.49 44.16
N ARG A 581 1.31 14.72 42.89
CA ARG A 581 2.34 14.92 41.86
C ARG A 581 3.15 16.20 42.05
N ARG A 582 2.53 17.27 42.57
CA ARG A 582 3.25 18.51 42.92
C ARG A 582 4.17 18.34 44.13
N GLU A 583 3.72 17.58 45.13
CA GLU A 583 4.52 17.28 46.32
C GLU A 583 5.76 16.42 45.97
N GLU A 584 5.63 15.47 45.03
CA GLU A 584 6.76 14.68 44.52
C GLU A 584 7.77 15.52 43.71
N GLU A 585 7.29 16.44 42.86
CA GLU A 585 8.16 17.34 42.09
C GLU A 585 8.92 18.37 42.96
N GLU A 586 8.33 18.79 44.08
CA GLU A 586 9.03 19.65 45.06
C GLU A 586 10.10 18.87 45.84
N GLN A 587 9.84 17.62 46.21
CA GLN A 587 10.85 16.76 46.85
C GLN A 587 12.03 16.42 45.94
N GLU A 588 11.81 16.28 44.63
CA GLU A 588 12.92 16.07 43.69
C GLU A 588 13.82 17.30 43.53
N LYS A 589 13.25 18.51 43.63
CA LYS A 589 14.01 19.76 43.55
C LYS A 589 14.87 20.00 44.79
N GLU A 590 14.41 19.61 45.98
CA GLU A 590 15.19 19.71 47.22
C GLU A 590 16.36 18.71 47.28
N ASN A 591 16.29 17.60 46.54
CA ASN A 591 17.31 16.55 46.54
C ASN A 591 18.42 16.74 45.48
N LEU A 592 18.43 17.85 44.73
CA LEU A 592 19.50 18.12 43.78
C LEU A 592 20.77 18.62 44.49
N PRO A 593 21.94 18.00 44.26
CA PRO A 593 23.19 18.45 44.87
C PRO A 593 23.59 19.85 44.34
N PRO A 594 24.21 20.70 45.18
CA PRO A 594 24.55 22.07 44.78
C PRO A 594 25.52 22.07 43.59
N ALA A 595 25.18 22.87 42.58
CA ALA A 595 25.96 23.01 41.35
C ALA A 595 27.40 23.47 41.67
N ARG A 596 28.39 22.64 41.34
CA ARG A 596 29.81 22.99 41.50
C ARG A 596 30.20 24.11 40.53
N SER A 597 30.77 25.18 41.06
CA SER A 597 31.29 26.31 40.28
C SER A 597 32.54 25.90 39.50
N SER A 598 32.52 26.10 38.19
CA SER A 598 33.59 25.75 37.27
C SER A 598 34.66 26.85 37.20
N LYS A 599 35.64 26.81 38.11
CA LYS A 599 36.90 27.54 37.92
C LYS A 599 37.79 26.80 36.90
N ARG A 600 37.88 27.35 35.68
CA ARG A 600 38.86 26.98 34.65
C ARG A 600 40.29 27.21 35.15
N ARG A 601 41.12 26.16 35.13
CA ARG A 601 42.59 26.30 35.07
C ARG A 601 43.02 26.22 33.61
N LEU A 602 43.52 27.33 33.09
CA LEU A 602 44.38 27.37 31.90
C LEU A 602 45.78 26.93 32.33
N ILE A 603 46.32 25.89 31.70
CA ILE A 603 47.76 25.63 31.72
C ILE A 603 48.25 25.73 30.28
N SER A 604 49.09 26.73 30.07
CA SER A 604 50.00 26.88 28.95
C SER A 604 51.11 25.83 29.03
N SER A 605 51.49 25.25 27.90
CA SER A 605 52.83 24.72 27.73
C SER A 605 53.29 24.94 26.29
N LEU A 606 54.14 25.94 26.15
CA LEU A 606 55.20 26.02 25.15
C LEU A 606 56.23 24.92 25.45
N LYS A 607 56.57 24.13 24.45
CA LYS A 607 57.93 23.84 24.00
C LYS A 607 57.90 23.02 22.71
#